data_AF-A0AAU6LD47-F1
#
_entry.id   AF-A0AAU6LD47-F1
#
_cell.length_a   1.000
_cell.length_b   1.000
_cell.length_c   1.000
_cell.angle_alpha   90.00
_cell.angle_beta   90.00
_cell.angle_gamma   90.00
#
_symmetry.space_group_name_H-M   'P 1'
#
loop_
_entity.id
_entity.type
_entity.pdbx_description
1 polymer ?
#
loop_
_entity_poly.entity_id
_entity_poly.type
_entity_poly.pdbx_seq_one_letter_code
_entity_poly.pdbx_strand_id
1 'polypeptide(L)'
;MTVTTHPTAAATADAPRSTVRPEVVPDGPGAPVEQRRNTSSLHVRDVLALLGAAAAALGLTSLLFGRVLPFDAPLGFTVVLYLAFMALYAVLVSLDENGSAVRARLAQVFVHSIAALLLAALLLVVGYAIVRGREALAHLSFFTEDMSGTGPLDPLTQGGALHAIVGTLEQIGIALAITVPLGLACAVFLNEVPGRYARFVRTIVEAMTALPSIVAGLFVYATWILILGHDKSGLAAALALSVMMLPIVIRASDVVIRLVPGSLKEASYALGAGQWRTVWTVVLPTARSGLTTAVILGTARGIGETSPVLLTSGIAAGLNANPVEGPQMSLPLATFSLVGYPDKTMIARGFGCAALLMALVLLLFVLARVIGGRAPGQLSRGQQHRRVLASVRDAERMAARADQREQDLTPEPPGPGEPCEPCEPPGSGEPEGFGEPPGSHGLKGVDIGGPGGPAPGGSAPPAQPGERRTEPPPRA
;
A
#
# COMPACT_ATOMS: atom_id res chain seq x y z
N MET A 1 -12.62 -61.88 37.09
CA MET A 1 -13.72 -62.18 36.15
C MET A 1 -13.26 -61.78 34.76
N THR A 2 -12.96 -62.79 33.95
CA THR A 2 -12.86 -62.81 32.48
C THR A 2 -12.12 -61.67 31.76
N VAL A 3 -10.84 -61.94 31.51
CA VAL A 3 -10.11 -61.48 30.33
C VAL A 3 -10.63 -62.25 29.12
N THR A 4 -11.09 -61.55 28.08
CA THR A 4 -11.28 -62.14 26.74
C THR A 4 -10.69 -61.23 25.69
N THR A 5 -9.72 -61.80 25.00
CA THR A 5 -8.99 -61.35 23.81
C THR A 5 -9.92 -61.00 22.64
N HIS A 6 -9.60 -59.95 21.88
CA HIS A 6 -9.95 -59.87 20.46
C HIS A 6 -8.68 -59.94 19.60
N PRO A 7 -8.70 -60.71 18.48
CA PRO A 7 -7.52 -61.06 17.73
C PRO A 7 -7.15 -60.01 16.70
N THR A 8 -5.85 -59.86 16.48
CA THR A 8 -5.25 -59.14 15.37
C THR A 8 -5.65 -59.82 14.05
N ALA A 9 -6.25 -59.07 13.12
CA ALA A 9 -6.41 -59.52 11.74
C ALA A 9 -6.16 -58.36 10.76
N ALA A 10 -5.20 -58.63 9.87
CA ALA A 10 -4.98 -58.05 8.55
C ALA A 10 -4.63 -56.55 8.46
N ALA A 11 -3.32 -56.30 8.43
CA ALA A 11 -2.75 -55.20 7.67
C ALA A 11 -3.05 -55.41 6.17
N THR A 12 -4.01 -54.67 5.62
CA THR A 12 -4.09 -54.42 4.18
C THR A 12 -3.32 -53.13 3.90
N ALA A 13 -2.18 -53.29 3.24
CA ALA A 13 -1.54 -52.19 2.55
C ALA A 13 -2.41 -51.76 1.36
N ASP A 14 -2.46 -50.46 1.14
CA ASP A 14 -2.48 -49.74 -0.15
C ASP A 14 -3.70 -48.82 -0.38
N ALA A 15 -3.45 -47.51 -0.21
CA ALA A 15 -4.14 -46.42 -0.89
C ALA A 15 -3.32 -45.13 -0.66
N PRO A 16 -3.04 -44.31 -1.69
CA PRO A 16 -2.46 -42.99 -1.48
C PRO A 16 -3.39 -42.20 -0.57
N ARG A 17 -2.88 -41.71 0.57
CA ARG A 17 -3.64 -40.81 1.45
C ARG A 17 -3.90 -39.53 0.67
N SER A 18 -5.00 -39.49 -0.05
CA SER A 18 -5.59 -38.25 -0.51
C SER A 18 -5.82 -37.41 0.74
N THR A 19 -5.32 -36.18 0.74
CA THR A 19 -5.75 -35.15 1.67
C THR A 19 -7.21 -34.84 1.36
N VAL A 20 -8.11 -35.72 1.81
CA VAL A 20 -9.55 -35.46 1.79
C VAL A 20 -9.74 -34.28 2.73
N ARG A 21 -10.14 -33.15 2.16
CA ARG A 21 -10.60 -31.98 2.91
C ARG A 21 -11.65 -32.51 3.91
N PRO A 22 -11.56 -32.20 5.22
CA PRO A 22 -12.60 -32.61 6.15
C PRO A 22 -13.94 -32.17 5.57
N GLU A 23 -14.84 -33.13 5.39
CA GLU A 23 -16.19 -32.83 4.96
C GLU A 23 -16.74 -31.85 5.98
N VAL A 24 -17.00 -30.63 5.55
CA VAL A 24 -17.72 -29.65 6.36
C VAL A 24 -19.10 -30.24 6.47
N VAL A 25 -19.34 -31.01 7.53
CA VAL A 25 -20.67 -31.50 7.90
C VAL A 25 -21.54 -30.26 7.93
N PRO A 26 -22.52 -30.12 7.02
CA PRO A 26 -23.47 -29.04 7.12
C PRO A 26 -24.13 -29.21 8.48
N ASP A 27 -24.02 -28.20 9.33
CA ASP A 27 -24.72 -28.10 10.59
C ASP A 27 -26.13 -28.65 10.38
N GLY A 28 -26.41 -29.82 10.96
CA GLY A 28 -27.72 -30.46 10.79
C GLY A 28 -28.82 -29.48 11.19
N PRO A 29 -30.04 -29.59 10.65
CA PRO A 29 -31.13 -28.70 11.02
C PRO A 29 -31.36 -28.77 12.54
N GLY A 30 -30.86 -27.76 13.27
CA GLY A 30 -30.88 -27.69 14.73
C GLY A 30 -29.52 -27.59 15.44
N ALA A 31 -28.38 -27.64 14.74
CA ALA A 31 -27.11 -27.30 15.37
C ALA A 31 -27.15 -25.82 15.80
N PRO A 32 -26.80 -25.48 17.06
CA PRO A 32 -26.82 -24.11 17.51
C PRO A 32 -25.84 -23.31 16.64
N VAL A 33 -26.39 -22.46 15.78
CA VAL A 33 -25.61 -21.52 14.96
C VAL A 33 -24.61 -20.86 15.89
N GLU A 34 -23.31 -21.05 15.64
CA GLU A 34 -22.25 -20.43 16.43
C GLU A 34 -22.41 -18.91 16.28
N GLN A 35 -23.14 -18.31 17.21
CA GLN A 35 -23.37 -16.87 17.22
C GLN A 35 -22.02 -16.23 17.53
N ARG A 36 -21.37 -15.73 16.48
CA ARG A 36 -20.20 -14.86 16.62
C ARG A 36 -20.56 -13.79 17.65
N ARG A 37 -19.90 -13.87 18.80
CA ARG A 37 -20.08 -12.95 19.92
C ARG A 37 -19.84 -11.54 19.37
N ASN A 38 -20.88 -10.72 19.29
CA ASN A 38 -20.76 -9.37 18.79
C ASN A 38 -20.10 -8.51 19.87
N THR A 39 -18.77 -8.45 19.87
CA THR A 39 -17.96 -7.68 20.83
C THR A 39 -17.99 -6.17 20.57
N SER A 40 -18.74 -5.70 19.56
CA SER A 40 -18.72 -4.30 19.14
C SER A 40 -19.86 -3.44 19.69
N SER A 41 -20.84 -4.01 20.40
CA SER A 41 -21.94 -3.21 20.96
C SER A 41 -21.53 -2.59 22.29
N LEU A 42 -21.23 -1.29 22.29
CA LEU A 42 -21.05 -0.49 23.51
C LEU A 42 -22.37 -0.50 24.29
N HIS A 43 -22.39 -1.16 25.44
CA HIS A 43 -23.54 -1.09 26.35
C HIS A 43 -23.45 0.16 27.21
N VAL A 44 -24.60 0.73 27.60
CA VAL A 44 -24.65 1.91 28.48
C VAL A 44 -23.88 1.66 29.79
N ARG A 45 -23.88 0.40 30.27
CA ARG A 45 -23.09 -0.04 31.42
C ARG A 45 -21.58 0.10 31.20
N ASP A 46 -21.08 -0.17 30.00
CA ASP A 46 -19.66 -0.04 29.67
C ASP A 46 -19.21 1.43 29.73
N VAL A 47 -20.08 2.34 29.25
CA VAL A 47 -19.84 3.79 29.32
C VAL A 47 -19.85 4.27 30.77
N LEU A 48 -20.82 3.82 31.57
CA LEU A 48 -20.88 4.13 32.99
C LEU A 48 -19.67 3.58 33.74
N ALA A 49 -19.22 2.37 33.41
CA ALA A 49 -18.04 1.76 34.00
C ALA A 49 -16.76 2.54 33.67
N LEU A 50 -16.63 2.99 32.42
CA LEU A 50 -15.50 3.80 31.97
C LEU A 50 -15.48 5.16 32.67
N LEU A 51 -16.62 5.86 32.73
CA LEU A 51 -16.72 7.16 33.40
C LEU A 51 -16.52 7.04 34.92
N GLY A 52 -17.09 5.99 35.54
CA GLY A 52 -16.93 5.70 36.96
C GLY A 52 -15.48 5.41 37.33
N ALA A 53 -14.80 4.58 36.54
CA ALA A 53 -13.37 4.30 36.73
C ALA A 53 -12.51 5.57 36.56
N ALA A 54 -12.82 6.43 35.59
CA ALA A 54 -12.09 7.67 35.36
C ALA A 54 -12.23 8.65 36.55
N ALA A 55 -13.46 8.83 37.05
CA ALA A 55 -13.72 9.69 38.21
C ALA A 55 -13.07 9.13 39.49
N ALA A 56 -13.15 7.82 39.71
CA ALA A 56 -12.53 7.16 40.86
C ALA A 56 -11.00 7.24 40.80
N ALA A 57 -10.40 7.09 39.62
CA ALA A 57 -8.97 7.24 39.43
C ALA A 57 -8.50 8.68 39.69
N LEU A 58 -9.23 9.68 39.19
CA LEU A 58 -8.96 11.09 39.48
C LEU A 58 -8.97 11.36 40.98
N GLY A 59 -10.00 10.92 41.69
CA GLY A 59 -10.10 11.07 43.15
C GLY A 59 -8.96 10.37 43.90
N LEU A 60 -8.64 9.13 43.52
CA LEU A 60 -7.58 8.34 44.14
C LEU A 60 -6.20 8.98 43.93
N THR A 61 -5.89 9.40 42.71
CA THR A 61 -4.59 10.01 42.38
C THR A 61 -4.46 11.40 42.99
N SER A 62 -5.51 12.21 43.01
CA SER A 62 -5.53 13.50 43.72
C SER A 62 -5.29 13.34 45.22
N LEU A 63 -5.85 12.31 45.85
CA LEU A 63 -5.59 12.03 47.27
C LEU A 63 -4.15 11.55 47.50
N LEU A 64 -3.64 10.67 46.65
CA LEU A 64 -2.28 10.11 46.76
C LEU A 64 -1.22 11.23 46.65
N PHE A 65 -1.33 12.10 45.65
CA PHE A 65 -0.40 13.21 45.44
C PHE A 65 -0.63 14.39 46.39
N GLY A 66 -1.88 14.66 46.80
CA GLY A 66 -2.18 15.79 47.68
C GLY A 66 -1.95 15.53 49.17
N ARG A 67 -1.85 14.26 49.60
CA ARG A 67 -1.75 13.91 51.03
C ARG A 67 -0.60 12.99 51.39
N VAL A 68 -0.11 12.16 50.46
CA VAL A 68 0.79 11.04 50.78
C VAL A 68 2.18 11.21 50.16
N LEU A 69 2.25 11.64 48.89
CA LEU A 69 3.51 11.79 48.16
C LEU A 69 4.03 13.23 48.24
N PRO A 70 5.31 13.47 48.56
CA PRO A 70 5.91 14.80 48.60
C PRO A 70 6.36 15.33 47.22
N PHE A 71 5.80 14.81 46.11
CA PHE A 71 6.28 15.11 44.76
C PHE A 71 5.21 15.79 43.90
N ASP A 72 5.44 17.06 43.52
CA ASP A 72 4.58 17.84 42.62
C ASP A 72 4.98 17.71 41.14
N ALA A 73 5.18 16.49 40.64
CA ALA A 73 5.52 16.27 39.23
C ALA A 73 4.26 16.04 38.37
N PRO A 74 3.90 16.93 37.42
CA PRO A 74 2.69 16.79 36.58
C PRO A 74 2.69 15.50 35.74
N LEU A 75 3.87 15.07 35.30
CA LEU A 75 4.06 13.82 34.57
C LEU A 75 3.75 12.60 35.45
N GLY A 76 4.27 12.60 36.68
CA GLY A 76 4.04 11.53 37.64
C GLY A 76 2.56 11.38 37.99
N PHE A 77 1.87 12.51 38.20
CA PHE A 77 0.42 12.54 38.43
C PHE A 77 -0.34 11.88 37.28
N THR A 78 -0.02 12.24 36.03
CA THR A 78 -0.73 11.73 34.84
C THR A 78 -0.52 10.23 34.64
N VAL A 79 0.69 9.73 34.86
CA VAL A 79 1.00 8.29 34.75
C VAL A 79 0.24 7.48 35.80
N VAL A 80 0.29 7.92 37.06
CA VAL A 80 -0.40 7.22 38.15
C VAL A 80 -1.92 7.25 37.96
N LEU A 81 -2.47 8.39 37.52
CA LEU A 81 -3.87 8.53 37.16
C LEU A 81 -4.30 7.49 36.12
N TYR A 82 -3.54 7.37 35.05
CA TYR A 82 -3.86 6.45 33.97
C TYR A 82 -3.76 4.98 34.41
N LEU A 83 -2.75 4.62 35.20
CA LEU A 83 -2.61 3.27 35.75
C LEU A 83 -3.75 2.94 36.74
N ALA A 84 -4.11 3.88 37.61
CA ALA A 84 -5.25 3.73 38.52
C ALA A 84 -6.57 3.58 37.76
N PHE A 85 -6.78 4.38 36.71
CA PHE A 85 -7.93 4.25 35.82
C PHE A 85 -8.00 2.84 35.20
N MET A 86 -6.88 2.34 34.68
CA MET A 86 -6.85 1.04 34.03
C MET A 86 -7.07 -0.11 35.01
N ALA A 87 -6.53 -0.01 36.23
CA ALA A 87 -6.76 -0.97 37.29
C ALA A 87 -8.23 -0.98 37.75
N LEU A 88 -8.81 0.20 38.02
CA LEU A 88 -10.20 0.31 38.46
C LEU A 88 -11.19 -0.13 37.38
N TYR A 89 -10.92 0.22 36.13
CA TYR A 89 -11.70 -0.25 34.99
C TYR A 89 -11.62 -1.77 34.83
N ALA A 90 -10.43 -2.36 34.97
CA ALA A 90 -10.25 -3.82 34.95
C ALA A 90 -11.07 -4.52 36.05
N VAL A 91 -11.03 -3.98 37.27
CA VAL A 91 -11.80 -4.49 38.41
C VAL A 91 -13.29 -4.42 38.09
N LEU A 92 -13.79 -3.27 37.65
CA LEU A 92 -15.21 -3.05 37.39
C LEU A 92 -15.75 -3.97 36.28
N VAL A 93 -14.98 -4.19 35.21
CA VAL A 93 -15.34 -5.11 34.13
C VAL A 93 -15.25 -6.57 34.58
N SER A 94 -14.29 -6.92 35.45
CA SER A 94 -14.14 -8.28 35.97
C SER A 94 -15.31 -8.75 36.85
N LEU A 95 -16.13 -7.83 37.36
CA LEU A 95 -17.32 -8.15 38.14
C LEU A 95 -18.46 -8.70 37.27
N ASP A 96 -18.55 -8.28 36.01
CA ASP A 96 -19.63 -8.64 35.09
C ASP A 96 -19.18 -9.65 34.01
N GLU A 97 -17.87 -9.75 33.72
CA GLU A 97 -17.36 -10.49 32.58
C GLU A 97 -16.17 -11.41 32.86
N ASN A 98 -15.99 -12.41 31.98
CA ASN A 98 -14.89 -13.37 32.04
C ASN A 98 -13.53 -12.71 31.76
N GLY A 99 -12.43 -13.29 32.29
CA GLY A 99 -11.08 -12.72 32.17
C GLY A 99 -10.58 -12.50 30.73
N SER A 100 -11.05 -13.25 29.74
CA SER A 100 -10.73 -13.00 28.33
C SER A 100 -11.38 -11.73 27.79
N ALA A 101 -12.58 -11.40 28.25
CA ALA A 101 -13.29 -10.18 27.87
C ALA A 101 -12.69 -8.94 28.57
N VAL A 102 -12.27 -9.07 29.84
CA VAL A 102 -11.51 -8.03 30.54
C VAL A 102 -10.24 -7.67 29.77
N ARG A 103 -9.44 -8.67 29.36
CA ARG A 103 -8.21 -8.45 28.57
C ARG A 103 -8.51 -7.75 27.24
N ALA A 104 -9.57 -8.18 26.54
CA ALA A 104 -9.97 -7.55 25.28
C ALA A 104 -10.39 -6.08 25.47
N ARG A 105 -11.18 -5.77 26.51
CA ARG A 105 -11.63 -4.41 26.82
C ARG A 105 -10.48 -3.51 27.27
N LEU A 106 -9.55 -4.02 28.07
CA LEU A 106 -8.33 -3.28 28.44
C LEU A 106 -7.45 -2.99 27.23
N ALA A 107 -7.22 -3.99 26.38
CA ALA A 107 -6.47 -3.81 25.14
C ALA A 107 -7.15 -2.77 24.23
N GLN A 108 -8.48 -2.81 24.12
CA GLN A 108 -9.23 -1.83 23.35
C GLN A 108 -9.06 -0.41 23.92
N VAL A 109 -9.29 -0.19 25.21
CA VAL A 109 -9.16 1.14 25.83
C VAL A 109 -7.72 1.65 25.74
N PHE A 110 -6.73 0.78 25.92
CA PHE A 110 -5.32 1.11 25.78
C PHE A 110 -4.93 1.52 24.36
N VAL A 111 -5.41 0.79 23.33
CA VAL A 111 -5.15 1.15 21.93
C VAL A 111 -5.84 2.46 21.56
N HIS A 112 -7.09 2.68 22.02
CA HIS A 112 -7.82 3.91 21.75
C HIS A 112 -7.23 5.12 22.47
N SER A 113 -6.73 4.96 23.71
CA SER A 113 -6.08 6.04 24.45
C SER A 113 -4.75 6.44 23.80
N ILE A 114 -3.94 5.48 23.33
CA ILE A 114 -2.72 5.77 22.55
C ILE A 114 -3.07 6.47 21.24
N ALA A 115 -4.08 5.99 20.51
CA ALA A 115 -4.51 6.63 19.28
C ALA A 115 -4.99 8.08 19.52
N ALA A 116 -5.76 8.30 20.59
CA ALA A 116 -6.22 9.63 20.99
C ALA A 116 -5.06 10.55 21.41
N LEU A 117 -4.07 10.03 22.16
CA LEU A 117 -2.87 10.76 22.55
C LEU A 117 -2.05 11.19 21.33
N LEU A 118 -1.81 10.27 20.39
CA LEU A 118 -1.08 10.57 19.15
C LEU A 118 -1.84 11.60 18.29
N LEU A 119 -3.16 11.48 18.18
CA LEU A 119 -3.99 12.45 17.47
C LEU A 119 -3.96 13.82 18.16
N ALA A 120 -4.09 13.86 19.48
CA ALA A 120 -4.02 15.10 20.25
C ALA A 120 -2.64 15.77 20.10
N ALA A 121 -1.55 15.00 20.16
CA ALA A 121 -0.21 15.51 19.92
C ALA A 121 -0.06 16.08 18.50
N LEU A 122 -0.57 15.37 17.48
CA LEU A 122 -0.57 15.86 16.10
C LEU A 122 -1.37 17.17 15.96
N LEU A 123 -2.60 17.21 16.48
CA LEU A 123 -3.44 18.40 16.44
C LEU A 123 -2.82 19.58 17.19
N LEU A 124 -2.15 19.30 18.31
CA LEU A 124 -1.43 20.32 19.08
C LEU A 124 -0.24 20.87 18.29
N VAL A 125 0.60 20.01 17.68
CA VAL A 125 1.76 20.47 16.90
C VAL A 125 1.32 21.31 15.70
N VAL A 126 0.33 20.83 14.94
CA VAL A 126 -0.22 21.55 13.78
C VAL A 126 -0.89 22.84 14.22
N GLY A 127 -1.76 22.78 15.22
CA GLY A 127 -2.49 23.94 15.73
C GLY A 127 -1.56 25.00 16.32
N TYR A 128 -0.56 24.59 17.10
CA TYR A 128 0.43 25.50 17.69
C TYR A 128 1.23 26.23 16.61
N ALA A 129 1.71 25.50 15.59
CA ALA A 129 2.45 26.10 14.49
C ALA A 129 1.60 27.09 13.68
N ILE A 130 0.32 26.80 13.42
CA ILE A 130 -0.60 27.71 12.74
C ILE A 130 -0.88 28.95 13.60
N VAL A 131 -1.19 28.78 14.89
CA VAL A 131 -1.50 29.89 15.80
C VAL A 131 -0.31 30.83 15.96
N ARG A 132 0.92 30.29 16.01
CA ARG A 132 2.13 31.11 16.11
C ARG A 132 2.53 31.71 14.78
N GLY A 133 2.31 31.00 13.68
CA GLY A 133 2.58 31.47 12.32
C GLY A 133 1.59 32.52 11.81
N ARG A 134 0.40 32.65 12.41
CA ARG A 134 -0.63 33.63 12.00
C ARG A 134 -0.12 35.08 12.01
N GLU A 135 0.80 35.39 12.93
CA GLU A 135 1.38 36.73 13.05
C GLU A 135 2.18 37.09 11.79
N ALA A 136 2.93 36.14 11.23
CA ALA A 136 3.67 36.33 9.99
C ALA A 136 2.76 36.20 8.74
N LEU A 137 1.88 35.20 8.71
CA LEU A 137 0.99 34.92 7.57
C LEU A 137 -0.06 36.02 7.31
N ALA A 138 -0.34 36.88 8.29
CA ALA A 138 -1.27 38.00 8.12
C ALA A 138 -0.74 39.07 7.14
N HIS A 139 0.56 39.10 6.88
CA HIS A 139 1.19 40.10 6.03
C HIS A 139 1.40 39.56 4.62
N LEU A 140 0.94 40.29 3.59
CA LEU A 140 1.14 39.91 2.19
C LEU A 140 2.63 39.89 1.80
N SER A 141 3.43 40.77 2.39
CA SER A 141 4.89 40.81 2.23
C SER A 141 5.55 39.47 2.55
N PHE A 142 4.97 38.69 3.47
CA PHE A 142 5.47 37.37 3.83
C PHE A 142 5.47 36.40 2.65
N PHE A 143 4.56 36.54 1.69
CA PHE A 143 4.47 35.68 0.51
C PHE A 143 5.21 36.23 -0.70
N THR A 144 5.40 37.56 -0.77
CA THR A 144 5.93 38.24 -1.96
C THR A 144 7.38 38.67 -1.84
N GLU A 145 7.93 38.77 -0.63
CA GLU A 145 9.29 39.27 -0.39
C GLU A 145 10.22 38.14 0.08
N ASP A 146 11.52 38.34 -0.08
CA ASP A 146 12.58 37.49 0.47
C ASP A 146 13.19 38.11 1.74
N MET A 147 14.32 37.58 2.23
CA MET A 147 15.02 38.12 3.41
C MET A 147 16.30 38.89 3.03
N SER A 148 16.55 39.21 1.75
CA SER A 148 17.84 39.77 1.30
C SER A 148 18.14 41.15 1.88
N GLY A 149 17.11 41.96 2.13
CA GLY A 149 17.21 43.32 2.68
C GLY A 149 16.64 43.48 4.09
N THR A 150 16.36 42.37 4.79
CA THR A 150 15.64 42.40 6.07
C THR A 150 16.51 41.85 7.20
N GLY A 151 16.77 42.69 8.19
CA GLY A 151 17.46 42.33 9.41
C GLY A 151 16.60 41.55 10.41
N PRO A 152 17.22 40.98 11.45
CA PRO A 152 16.51 40.22 12.49
C PRO A 152 15.55 41.05 13.35
N LEU A 153 15.75 42.37 13.42
CA LEU A 153 14.94 43.29 14.22
C LEU A 153 13.86 44.02 13.42
N ASP A 154 13.83 43.82 12.10
CA ASP A 154 12.88 44.49 11.23
C ASP A 154 11.47 43.91 11.41
N PRO A 155 10.41 44.72 11.25
CA PRO A 155 9.03 44.31 11.48
C PRO A 155 8.58 43.20 10.51
N LEU A 156 7.52 42.48 10.88
CA LEU A 156 6.91 41.43 10.04
C LEU A 156 6.34 41.95 8.70
N THR A 157 6.19 43.26 8.56
CA THR A 157 5.78 43.90 7.30
C THR A 157 6.89 43.91 6.25
N GLN A 158 8.15 43.67 6.66
CA GLN A 158 9.28 43.62 5.75
C GLN A 158 9.84 42.20 5.70
N GLY A 159 10.04 41.74 4.48
CA GLY A 159 10.62 40.45 4.14
C GLY A 159 9.69 39.25 4.37
N GLY A 160 9.95 38.18 3.61
CA GLY A 160 9.08 37.02 3.57
C GLY A 160 9.76 35.69 3.28
N ALA A 161 8.93 34.69 3.06
CA ALA A 161 9.31 33.30 2.81
C ALA A 161 9.41 32.95 1.32
N LEU A 162 9.34 33.93 0.39
CA LEU A 162 9.32 33.66 -1.05
C LEU A 162 10.51 32.80 -1.50
N HIS A 163 11.71 33.18 -1.08
CA HIS A 163 12.95 32.43 -1.33
C HIS A 163 12.87 30.97 -0.87
N ALA A 164 12.28 30.72 0.30
CA ALA A 164 12.11 29.38 0.85
C ALA A 164 11.03 28.55 0.12
N ILE A 165 9.95 29.20 -0.36
CA ILE A 165 8.90 28.55 -1.15
C ILE A 165 9.48 28.06 -2.48
N VAL A 166 10.15 28.96 -3.21
CA VAL A 166 10.78 28.66 -4.51
C VAL A 166 11.80 27.54 -4.33
N GLY A 167 12.68 27.65 -3.33
CA GLY A 167 13.66 26.60 -3.07
C GLY A 167 13.08 25.26 -2.71
N THR A 168 11.99 25.22 -1.93
CA THR A 168 11.32 23.95 -1.62
C THR A 168 10.73 23.32 -2.88
N LEU A 169 10.07 24.11 -3.72
CA LEU A 169 9.42 23.63 -4.95
C LEU A 169 10.44 23.13 -5.98
N GLU A 170 11.54 23.85 -6.19
CA GLU A 170 12.61 23.43 -7.10
C GLU A 170 13.30 22.16 -6.60
N GLN A 171 13.71 22.13 -5.32
CA GLN A 171 14.38 20.97 -4.73
C GLN A 171 13.51 19.71 -4.79
N ILE A 172 12.23 19.81 -4.39
CA ILE A 172 11.33 18.65 -4.43
C ILE A 172 10.96 18.28 -5.87
N GLY A 173 10.77 19.27 -6.75
CA GLY A 173 10.43 19.04 -8.15
C GLY A 173 11.51 18.23 -8.86
N ILE A 174 12.77 18.62 -8.69
CA ILE A 174 13.93 17.89 -9.24
C ILE A 174 14.05 16.52 -8.57
N ALA A 175 13.92 16.44 -7.23
CA ALA A 175 14.01 15.16 -6.53
C ALA A 175 12.94 14.16 -7.00
N LEU A 176 11.72 14.63 -7.25
CA LEU A 176 10.64 13.80 -7.80
C LEU A 176 10.88 13.40 -9.25
N ALA A 177 11.37 14.31 -10.08
CA ALA A 177 11.70 14.05 -11.47
C ALA A 177 12.74 12.92 -11.61
N ILE A 178 13.64 12.79 -10.64
CA ILE A 178 14.63 11.71 -10.57
C ILE A 178 14.03 10.47 -9.90
N THR A 179 13.46 10.63 -8.71
CA THR A 179 13.09 9.52 -7.83
C THR A 179 11.90 8.72 -8.33
N VAL A 180 10.87 9.38 -8.87
CA VAL A 180 9.65 8.70 -9.32
C VAL A 180 9.92 7.73 -10.46
N PRO A 181 10.57 8.12 -11.58
CA PRO A 181 10.84 7.19 -12.67
C PRO A 181 11.79 6.07 -12.24
N LEU A 182 12.88 6.38 -11.52
CA LEU A 182 13.83 5.36 -11.03
C LEU A 182 13.17 4.38 -10.06
N GLY A 183 12.36 4.90 -9.13
CA GLY A 183 11.68 4.11 -8.12
C GLY A 183 10.62 3.19 -8.70
N LEU A 184 9.81 3.71 -9.63
CA LEU A 184 8.80 2.92 -10.34
C LEU A 184 9.45 1.88 -11.26
N ALA A 185 10.48 2.24 -12.01
CA ALA A 185 11.20 1.31 -12.87
C ALA A 185 11.82 0.16 -12.06
N CYS A 186 12.44 0.47 -10.92
CA CYS A 186 12.98 -0.55 -10.02
C CYS A 186 11.87 -1.43 -9.42
N ALA A 187 10.75 -0.85 -8.99
CA ALA A 187 9.62 -1.61 -8.46
C ALA A 187 9.00 -2.55 -9.52
N VAL A 188 8.88 -2.10 -10.77
CA VAL A 188 8.45 -2.94 -11.90
C VAL A 188 9.45 -4.07 -12.12
N PHE A 189 10.75 -3.75 -12.17
CA PHE A 189 11.82 -4.74 -12.32
C PHE A 189 11.74 -5.84 -11.24
N LEU A 190 11.57 -5.44 -9.98
CA LEU A 190 11.45 -6.35 -8.84
C LEU A 190 10.21 -7.27 -8.86
N ASN A 191 9.20 -6.94 -9.67
CA ASN A 191 7.96 -7.70 -9.78
C ASN A 191 7.88 -8.56 -11.05
N GLU A 192 8.42 -8.06 -12.15
CA GLU A 192 8.28 -8.71 -13.46
C GLU A 192 9.48 -9.61 -13.79
N VAL A 193 10.63 -9.39 -13.17
CA VAL A 193 11.84 -10.20 -13.39
C VAL A 193 12.17 -11.02 -12.13
N PRO A 194 11.59 -12.22 -11.96
CA PRO A 194 11.93 -13.07 -10.83
C PRO A 194 13.37 -13.58 -10.95
N GLY A 195 14.13 -13.56 -9.85
CA GLY A 195 15.48 -14.12 -9.83
C GLY A 195 16.32 -13.72 -8.62
N ARG A 196 17.52 -14.30 -8.53
CA ARG A 196 18.52 -13.99 -7.48
C ARG A 196 18.91 -12.51 -7.45
N TYR A 197 18.96 -11.87 -8.62
CA TYR A 197 19.30 -10.45 -8.72
C TYR A 197 18.19 -9.55 -8.15
N ALA A 198 16.91 -9.87 -8.40
CA ALA A 198 15.81 -9.14 -7.79
C ALA A 198 15.79 -9.27 -6.25
N ARG A 199 16.18 -10.44 -5.72
CA ARG A 199 16.35 -10.63 -4.27
C ARG A 199 17.48 -9.76 -3.71
N PHE A 200 18.61 -9.71 -4.40
CA PHE A 200 19.75 -8.86 -4.03
C PHE A 200 19.40 -7.36 -4.06
N VAL A 201 18.76 -6.88 -5.13
CA VAL A 201 18.30 -5.49 -5.25
C VAL A 201 17.31 -5.16 -4.13
N ARG A 202 16.38 -6.06 -3.81
CA ARG A 202 15.46 -5.89 -2.68
C ARG A 202 16.19 -5.73 -1.35
N THR A 203 17.20 -6.56 -1.09
CA THR A 203 18.03 -6.44 0.11
C THR A 203 18.76 -5.09 0.18
N ILE A 204 19.29 -4.58 -0.94
CA ILE A 204 19.91 -3.24 -0.99
C ILE A 204 18.88 -2.17 -0.66
N VAL A 205 17.71 -2.19 -1.31
CA VAL A 205 16.64 -1.22 -1.08
C VAL A 205 16.18 -1.22 0.37
N GLU A 206 16.05 -2.40 0.99
CA GLU A 206 15.73 -2.54 2.41
C GLU A 206 16.85 -1.98 3.30
N ALA A 207 18.11 -2.26 2.99
CA ALA A 207 19.25 -1.70 3.72
C ALA A 207 19.34 -0.17 3.62
N MET A 208 18.99 0.42 2.47
CA MET A 208 18.95 1.88 2.29
C MET A 208 17.94 2.57 3.23
N THR A 209 16.85 1.90 3.62
CA THR A 209 15.88 2.48 4.56
C THR A 209 16.39 2.59 6.00
N ALA A 210 17.47 1.87 6.34
CA ALA A 210 18.08 1.93 7.66
C ALA A 210 19.06 3.11 7.81
N LEU A 211 19.44 3.76 6.71
CA LEU A 211 20.39 4.87 6.73
C LEU A 211 19.76 6.12 7.37
N PRO A 212 20.42 6.75 8.36
CA PRO A 212 19.97 8.02 8.90
C PRO A 212 19.92 9.12 7.82
N SER A 213 18.96 10.04 7.91
CA SER A 213 18.76 11.05 6.87
C SER A 213 19.96 11.98 6.66
N ILE A 214 20.74 12.24 7.72
CA ILE A 214 21.96 13.04 7.63
C ILE A 214 23.07 12.36 6.81
N VAL A 215 23.09 11.03 6.77
CA VAL A 215 24.11 10.27 6.04
C VAL A 215 23.93 10.45 4.53
N ALA A 216 22.68 10.50 4.05
CA ALA A 216 22.41 10.81 2.64
C ALA A 216 22.89 12.22 2.27
N GLY A 217 22.69 13.20 3.16
CA GLY A 217 23.20 14.55 2.99
C GLY A 217 24.74 14.60 2.96
N LEU A 218 25.39 13.90 3.90
CA LEU A 218 26.84 13.83 3.98
C LEU A 218 27.45 13.13 2.76
N PHE A 219 26.80 12.08 2.25
CA PHE A 219 27.22 11.39 1.03
C PHE A 219 27.24 12.33 -0.17
N VAL A 220 26.16 13.10 -0.37
CA VAL A 220 26.08 14.07 -1.48
C VAL A 220 27.04 15.23 -1.24
N TYR A 221 27.17 15.71 -0.01
CA TYR A 221 28.16 16.73 0.32
C TYR A 221 29.60 16.29 -0.03
N ALA A 222 30.00 15.09 0.38
CA ALA A 222 31.33 14.57 0.08
C ALA A 222 31.56 14.34 -1.42
N THR A 223 30.59 13.77 -2.12
CA THR A 223 30.76 13.42 -3.55
C THR A 223 30.58 14.62 -4.47
N TRP A 224 29.50 15.39 -4.32
CA TRP A 224 29.17 16.51 -5.19
C TRP A 224 30.00 17.75 -4.91
N ILE A 225 30.21 18.09 -3.64
CA ILE A 225 30.86 19.35 -3.26
C ILE A 225 32.37 19.16 -3.10
N LEU A 226 32.80 18.19 -2.29
CA LEU A 226 34.23 18.04 -1.99
C LEU A 226 35.02 17.36 -3.12
N ILE A 227 34.46 16.32 -3.75
CA ILE A 227 35.18 15.56 -4.79
C ILE A 227 35.01 16.19 -6.17
N LEU A 228 33.77 16.49 -6.59
CA LEU A 228 33.50 17.08 -7.90
C LEU A 228 33.74 18.60 -7.94
N GLY A 229 33.86 19.27 -6.79
CA GLY A 229 34.16 20.70 -6.72
C GLY A 229 32.98 21.62 -7.05
N HIS A 230 31.74 21.11 -7.03
CA HIS A 230 30.56 21.95 -7.21
C HIS A 230 30.21 22.71 -5.92
N ASP A 231 29.61 23.88 -6.06
CA ASP A 231 29.12 24.63 -4.91
C ASP A 231 27.85 24.03 -4.30
N LYS A 232 27.49 24.51 -3.10
CA LYS A 232 26.19 24.23 -2.49
C LYS A 232 25.09 24.82 -3.35
N SER A 233 24.08 24.01 -3.66
CA SER A 233 22.98 24.41 -4.52
C SER A 233 21.68 23.65 -4.26
N GLY A 234 20.58 24.11 -4.86
CA GLY A 234 19.29 23.41 -4.86
C GLY A 234 19.38 22.00 -5.45
N LEU A 235 20.19 21.81 -6.47
CA LEU A 235 20.43 20.53 -7.14
C LEU A 235 21.14 19.55 -6.20
N ALA A 236 22.15 20.01 -5.47
CA ALA A 236 22.82 19.19 -4.46
C ALA A 236 21.82 18.69 -3.39
N ALA A 237 20.91 19.57 -2.95
CA ALA A 237 19.83 19.15 -2.05
C ALA A 237 18.84 18.19 -2.70
N ALA A 238 18.43 18.42 -3.95
CA ALA A 238 17.55 17.52 -4.68
C ALA A 238 18.14 16.11 -4.84
N LEU A 239 19.45 16.00 -5.08
CA LEU A 239 20.16 14.72 -5.12
C LEU A 239 20.13 14.01 -3.76
N ALA A 240 20.39 14.74 -2.66
CA ALA A 240 20.34 14.16 -1.32
C ALA A 240 18.94 13.71 -0.92
N LEU A 241 17.92 14.51 -1.25
CA LEU A 241 16.51 14.15 -1.07
C LEU A 241 16.15 12.91 -1.90
N SER A 242 16.64 12.82 -3.14
CA SER A 242 16.40 11.67 -4.02
C SER A 242 16.93 10.37 -3.42
N VAL A 243 18.14 10.38 -2.87
CA VAL A 243 18.75 9.20 -2.23
C VAL A 243 17.88 8.65 -1.10
N MET A 244 17.25 9.53 -0.32
CA MET A 244 16.37 9.12 0.79
C MET A 244 14.96 8.72 0.36
N MET A 245 14.40 9.42 -0.63
CA MET A 245 13.05 9.14 -1.13
C MET A 245 13.00 7.85 -1.94
N LEU A 246 14.08 7.51 -2.64
CA LEU A 246 14.16 6.36 -3.54
C LEU A 246 13.75 5.02 -2.90
N PRO A 247 14.31 4.58 -1.76
CA PRO A 247 13.92 3.30 -1.18
C PRO A 247 12.46 3.26 -0.73
N ILE A 248 11.89 4.40 -0.31
CA ILE A 248 10.49 4.52 0.09
C ILE A 248 9.58 4.32 -1.13
N VAL A 249 9.85 5.04 -2.23
CA VAL A 249 9.06 4.93 -3.46
C VAL A 249 9.17 3.53 -4.05
N ILE A 250 10.36 2.92 -4.06
CA ILE A 250 10.56 1.55 -4.54
C ILE A 250 9.73 0.56 -3.72
N ARG A 251 9.87 0.60 -2.38
CA ARG A 251 9.19 -0.37 -1.51
C ARG A 251 7.68 -0.24 -1.58
N ALA A 252 7.16 0.99 -1.49
CA ALA A 252 5.73 1.23 -1.55
C ALA A 252 5.15 0.83 -2.92
N SER A 253 5.86 1.13 -4.02
CA SER A 253 5.42 0.75 -5.37
C SER A 253 5.50 -0.76 -5.60
N ASP A 254 6.52 -1.44 -5.08
CA ASP A 254 6.64 -2.90 -5.16
C ASP A 254 5.48 -3.61 -4.45
N VAL A 255 5.10 -3.14 -3.25
CA VAL A 255 3.94 -3.68 -2.53
C VAL A 255 2.66 -3.49 -3.34
N VAL A 256 2.48 -2.32 -3.96
CA VAL A 256 1.29 -2.03 -4.78
C VAL A 256 1.23 -2.91 -6.03
N ILE A 257 2.35 -3.08 -6.75
CA ILE A 257 2.38 -3.88 -7.99
C ILE A 257 2.08 -5.35 -7.69
N ARG A 258 2.52 -5.87 -6.53
CA ARG A 258 2.20 -7.24 -6.08
C ARG A 258 0.72 -7.51 -5.87
N LEU A 259 -0.09 -6.47 -5.64
CA LEU A 259 -1.53 -6.60 -5.47
C LEU A 259 -2.28 -6.81 -6.80
N VAL A 260 -1.61 -6.63 -7.95
CA VAL A 260 -2.23 -6.87 -9.25
C VAL A 260 -2.43 -8.39 -9.45
N PRO A 261 -3.66 -8.86 -9.69
CA PRO A 261 -3.94 -10.28 -9.88
C PRO A 261 -3.11 -10.89 -11.01
N GLY A 262 -2.53 -12.08 -10.75
CA GLY A 262 -1.75 -12.82 -11.74
C GLY A 262 -2.54 -13.18 -13.00
N SER A 263 -3.84 -13.46 -12.85
CA SER A 263 -4.74 -13.81 -13.96
C SER A 263 -4.83 -12.73 -15.04
N LEU A 264 -4.73 -11.44 -14.68
CA LEU A 264 -4.72 -10.35 -15.65
C LEU A 264 -3.43 -10.36 -16.49
N LYS A 265 -2.31 -10.76 -15.88
CA LYS A 265 -1.01 -10.86 -16.56
C LYS A 265 -0.98 -12.08 -17.49
N GLU A 266 -1.44 -13.23 -17.00
CA GLU A 266 -1.55 -14.46 -17.78
C GLU A 266 -2.47 -14.30 -18.99
N ALA A 267 -3.62 -13.63 -18.82
CA ALA A 267 -4.53 -13.32 -19.94
C ALA A 267 -3.87 -12.41 -20.99
N SER A 268 -3.09 -11.41 -20.56
CA SER A 268 -2.33 -10.56 -21.48
C SER A 268 -1.29 -11.36 -22.27
N TYR A 269 -0.57 -12.28 -21.61
CA TYR A 269 0.39 -13.16 -22.28
C TYR A 269 -0.30 -14.12 -23.25
N ALA A 270 -1.47 -14.66 -22.91
CA ALA A 270 -2.26 -15.52 -23.79
C ALA A 270 -2.75 -14.80 -25.07
N LEU A 271 -2.97 -13.49 -24.99
CA LEU A 271 -3.26 -12.63 -26.15
C LEU A 271 -2.01 -12.27 -26.99
N GLY A 272 -0.85 -12.85 -26.68
CA GLY A 272 0.41 -12.62 -27.40
C GLY A 272 1.12 -11.31 -27.02
N ALA A 273 0.72 -10.62 -25.95
CA ALA A 273 1.42 -9.43 -25.49
C ALA A 273 2.74 -9.82 -24.81
N GLY A 274 3.85 -9.17 -25.18
CA GLY A 274 5.12 -9.33 -24.46
C GLY A 274 5.10 -8.70 -23.06
N GLN A 275 6.07 -9.06 -22.21
CA GLN A 275 6.22 -8.56 -20.83
C GLN A 275 6.13 -7.03 -20.73
N TRP A 276 6.89 -6.31 -21.55
CA TRP A 276 6.86 -4.84 -21.58
C TRP A 276 5.46 -4.30 -21.90
N ARG A 277 4.77 -4.87 -22.89
CA ARG A 277 3.42 -4.44 -23.26
C ARG A 277 2.41 -4.72 -22.15
N THR A 278 2.51 -5.88 -21.48
CA THR A 278 1.69 -6.23 -20.32
C THR A 278 1.89 -5.24 -19.16
N VAL A 279 3.12 -4.83 -18.89
CA VAL A 279 3.42 -3.84 -17.85
C VAL A 279 2.73 -2.50 -18.12
N TRP A 280 2.93 -1.94 -19.32
CA TRP A 280 2.39 -0.63 -19.68
C TRP A 280 0.88 -0.61 -19.84
N THR A 281 0.29 -1.71 -20.31
CA THR A 281 -1.14 -1.73 -20.69
C THR A 281 -2.02 -2.31 -19.59
N VAL A 282 -1.50 -3.20 -18.74
CA VAL A 282 -2.28 -3.94 -17.73
C VAL A 282 -1.81 -3.59 -16.33
N VAL A 283 -0.52 -3.78 -16.02
CA VAL A 283 -0.02 -3.69 -14.63
C VAL A 283 -0.04 -2.24 -14.13
N LEU A 284 0.64 -1.31 -14.81
CA LEU A 284 0.73 0.08 -14.38
C LEU A 284 -0.65 0.78 -14.32
N PRO A 285 -1.55 0.63 -15.32
CA PRO A 285 -2.88 1.22 -15.25
C PRO A 285 -3.74 0.65 -14.12
N THR A 286 -3.63 -0.65 -13.84
CA THR A 286 -4.34 -1.30 -12.73
C THR A 286 -3.79 -0.82 -11.38
N ALA A 287 -2.48 -0.65 -11.26
CA ALA A 287 -1.82 -0.22 -10.03
C ALA A 287 -1.84 1.31 -9.80
N ARG A 288 -2.28 2.12 -10.78
CA ARG A 288 -2.10 3.59 -10.80
C ARG A 288 -2.43 4.31 -9.49
N SER A 289 -3.58 4.00 -8.88
CA SER A 289 -4.05 4.68 -7.66
C SER A 289 -3.19 4.35 -6.44
N GLY A 290 -2.70 3.10 -6.36
CA GLY A 290 -1.77 2.68 -5.35
C GLY A 290 -0.39 3.28 -5.60
N LEU A 291 0.06 3.35 -6.85
CA LEU A 291 1.34 3.95 -7.23
C LEU A 291 1.37 5.45 -6.92
N THR A 292 0.28 6.18 -7.16
CA THR A 292 0.16 7.58 -6.72
C THR A 292 0.30 7.68 -5.21
N THR A 293 -0.33 6.79 -4.45
CA THR A 293 -0.20 6.79 -2.98
C THR A 293 1.23 6.47 -2.55
N ALA A 294 1.90 5.52 -3.21
CA ALA A 294 3.29 5.18 -2.96
C ALA A 294 4.24 6.37 -3.20
N VAL A 295 4.03 7.10 -4.30
CA VAL A 295 4.77 8.33 -4.60
C VAL A 295 4.49 9.39 -3.56
N ILE A 296 3.22 9.64 -3.21
CA ILE A 296 2.83 10.61 -2.17
C ILE A 296 3.53 10.32 -0.84
N LEU A 297 3.59 9.05 -0.41
CA LEU A 297 4.27 8.65 0.83
C LEU A 297 5.78 8.94 0.77
N GLY A 298 6.43 8.70 -0.37
CA GLY A 298 7.83 9.07 -0.58
C GLY A 298 8.07 10.57 -0.55
N THR A 299 7.25 11.34 -1.28
CA THR A 299 7.28 12.81 -1.31
C THR A 299 7.06 13.41 0.07
N ALA A 300 6.14 12.83 0.84
CA ALA A 300 5.83 13.27 2.20
C ALA A 300 7.05 13.25 3.11
N ARG A 301 7.87 12.20 2.98
CA ARG A 301 9.12 12.12 3.72
C ARG A 301 10.09 13.20 3.24
N GLY A 302 10.29 13.34 1.93
CA GLY A 302 11.29 14.24 1.36
C GLY A 302 11.04 15.73 1.60
N ILE A 303 9.81 16.21 1.46
CA ILE A 303 9.49 17.65 1.64
C ILE A 303 9.83 18.14 3.05
N GLY A 304 9.69 17.30 4.06
CA GLY A 304 9.91 17.67 5.46
C GLY A 304 11.34 17.52 5.96
N GLU A 305 12.32 17.26 5.08
CA GLU A 305 13.69 16.94 5.51
C GLU A 305 14.56 18.18 5.61
N THR A 306 15.12 18.40 6.81
CA THR A 306 16.01 19.53 7.09
C THR A 306 17.48 19.13 7.02
N SER A 307 17.85 17.98 7.61
CA SER A 307 19.24 17.58 7.81
C SER A 307 20.07 17.46 6.53
N PRO A 308 19.62 16.74 5.48
CA PRO A 308 20.43 16.64 4.27
C PRO A 308 20.49 17.96 3.49
N VAL A 309 19.41 18.74 3.50
CA VAL A 309 19.33 20.03 2.79
C VAL A 309 20.27 21.05 3.43
N LEU A 310 20.38 21.07 4.76
CA LEU A 310 21.30 21.93 5.50
C LEU A 310 22.76 21.75 5.03
N LEU A 311 23.19 20.52 4.81
CA LEU A 311 24.56 20.22 4.39
C LEU A 311 24.82 20.54 2.91
N THR A 312 23.80 20.40 2.06
CA THR A 312 23.94 20.42 0.60
C THR A 312 23.54 21.73 -0.06
N SER A 313 22.42 22.34 0.34
CA SER A 313 21.96 23.62 -0.20
C SER A 313 22.49 24.83 0.57
N GLY A 314 22.70 24.68 1.87
CA GLY A 314 23.10 25.78 2.75
C GLY A 314 21.98 26.78 3.04
N ILE A 315 22.37 27.91 3.62
CA ILE A 315 21.46 28.96 4.10
C ILE A 315 21.63 30.18 3.18
N ALA A 316 20.52 30.64 2.59
CA ALA A 316 20.46 31.85 1.77
C ALA A 316 19.29 32.73 2.22
N ALA A 317 19.52 34.03 2.38
CA ALA A 317 18.48 35.00 2.74
C ALA A 317 17.75 35.55 1.51
N GLY A 318 18.47 35.69 0.39
CA GLY A 318 17.90 36.16 -0.87
C GLY A 318 17.24 35.07 -1.70
N LEU A 319 16.34 35.47 -2.57
CA LEU A 319 15.74 34.60 -3.57
C LEU A 319 16.81 34.12 -4.55
N ASN A 320 17.03 32.80 -4.56
CA ASN A 320 17.75 32.11 -5.62
C ASN A 320 16.77 31.20 -6.37
N ALA A 321 16.51 31.53 -7.65
CA ALA A 321 15.65 30.77 -8.56
C ALA A 321 16.46 29.91 -9.56
N ASN A 322 17.78 29.80 -9.35
CA ASN A 322 18.62 28.87 -10.08
C ASN A 322 18.97 27.69 -9.15
N PRO A 323 18.44 26.48 -9.41
CA PRO A 323 18.72 25.33 -8.56
C PRO A 323 20.15 24.80 -8.75
N VAL A 324 20.85 25.14 -9.84
CA VAL A 324 22.17 24.58 -10.14
C VAL A 324 23.28 25.34 -9.44
N GLU A 325 23.12 26.66 -9.30
CA GLU A 325 24.16 27.57 -8.82
C GLU A 325 23.71 28.33 -7.58
N GLY A 326 24.63 28.46 -6.62
CA GLY A 326 24.41 29.24 -5.41
C GLY A 326 23.50 28.56 -4.37
N PRO A 327 23.62 28.95 -3.10
CA PRO A 327 22.85 28.34 -2.03
C PRO A 327 21.36 28.66 -2.16
N GLN A 328 20.52 27.77 -1.67
CA GLN A 328 19.07 27.90 -1.75
C GLN A 328 18.41 27.46 -0.44
N MET A 329 17.49 28.26 0.07
CA MET A 329 16.78 27.93 1.31
C MET A 329 15.50 27.14 1.02
N SER A 330 15.20 26.16 1.88
CA SER A 330 13.93 25.44 1.86
C SER A 330 13.06 25.84 3.07
N LEU A 331 11.75 25.63 3.01
CA LEU A 331 10.82 25.94 4.09
C LEU A 331 11.12 25.17 5.40
N PRO A 332 11.47 23.86 5.39
CA PRO A 332 11.92 23.17 6.60
C PRO A 332 13.19 23.79 7.20
N LEU A 333 14.15 24.15 6.33
CA LEU A 333 15.40 24.77 6.76
C LEU A 333 15.21 26.20 7.27
N ALA A 334 14.34 26.98 6.64
CA ALA A 334 13.93 28.30 7.10
C ALA A 334 13.24 28.22 8.47
N THR A 335 12.33 27.26 8.64
CA THR A 335 11.66 27.01 9.93
C THR A 335 12.68 26.73 11.03
N PHE A 336 13.58 25.77 10.78
CA PHE A 336 14.62 25.40 11.74
C PHE A 336 15.55 26.57 12.08
N SER A 337 15.97 27.33 11.06
CA SER A 337 16.93 28.43 11.24
C SER A 337 16.31 29.63 11.94
N LEU A 338 15.09 30.03 11.55
CA LEU A 338 14.40 31.21 12.07
C LEU A 338 13.87 31.02 13.49
N VAL A 339 13.38 29.82 13.83
CA VAL A 339 12.93 29.51 15.21
C VAL A 339 14.10 29.46 16.20
N GLY A 340 15.33 29.19 15.72
CA GLY A 340 16.53 29.19 16.54
C GLY A 340 16.98 30.58 17.01
N TYR A 341 16.45 31.66 16.44
CA TYR A 341 16.79 33.02 16.87
C TYR A 341 16.11 33.38 18.21
N PRO A 342 16.74 34.22 19.04
CA PRO A 342 16.15 34.67 20.31
C PRO A 342 15.03 35.71 20.11
N ASP A 343 14.94 36.33 18.93
CA ASP A 343 13.97 37.40 18.65
C ASP A 343 12.57 36.85 18.33
N LYS A 344 11.53 37.48 18.90
CA LYS A 344 10.13 37.06 18.74
C LYS A 344 9.65 37.17 17.29
N THR A 345 10.13 38.16 16.54
CA THR A 345 9.79 38.40 15.14
C THR A 345 10.33 37.29 14.25
N MET A 346 11.59 36.89 14.45
CA MET A 346 12.18 35.76 13.73
C MET A 346 11.47 34.45 14.04
N ILE A 347 11.15 34.21 15.32
CA ILE A 347 10.38 33.03 15.73
C ILE A 347 9.01 33.01 15.03
N ALA A 348 8.31 34.14 14.97
CA ALA A 348 7.03 34.25 14.27
C ALA A 348 7.17 33.95 12.76
N ARG A 349 8.20 34.49 12.07
CA ARG A 349 8.50 34.15 10.67
C ARG A 349 8.77 32.66 10.49
N GLY A 350 9.54 32.05 11.40
CA GLY A 350 9.84 30.62 11.38
C GLY A 350 8.61 29.74 11.51
N PHE A 351 7.70 30.05 12.45
CA PHE A 351 6.40 29.37 12.53
C PHE A 351 5.48 29.67 11.35
N GLY A 352 5.61 30.85 10.73
CA GLY A 352 4.97 31.17 9.44
C GLY A 352 5.44 30.23 8.33
N CYS A 353 6.76 29.99 8.22
CA CYS A 353 7.33 29.02 7.28
C CYS A 353 6.83 27.59 7.55
N ALA A 354 6.71 27.20 8.82
CA ALA A 354 6.19 25.87 9.20
C ALA A 354 4.72 25.70 8.80
N ALA A 355 3.88 26.69 9.10
CA ALA A 355 2.48 26.73 8.73
C ALA A 355 2.31 26.69 7.20
N LEU A 356 3.13 27.46 6.48
CA LEU A 356 3.14 27.47 5.02
C LEU A 356 3.60 26.14 4.42
N LEU A 357 4.64 25.50 4.98
CA LEU A 357 5.08 24.17 4.59
C LEU A 357 3.96 23.15 4.73
N MET A 358 3.26 23.13 5.86
CA MET A 358 2.14 22.21 6.08
C MET A 358 1.00 22.46 5.07
N ALA A 359 0.66 23.73 4.80
CA ALA A 359 -0.35 24.08 3.80
C ALA A 359 0.09 23.67 2.39
N LEU A 360 1.36 23.87 2.04
CA LEU A 360 1.94 23.48 0.77
C LEU A 360 1.92 21.96 0.59
N VAL A 361 2.33 21.19 1.61
CA VAL A 361 2.28 19.73 1.60
C VAL A 361 0.85 19.23 1.40
N LEU A 362 -0.11 19.80 2.15
CA LEU A 362 -1.51 19.44 2.01
C LEU A 362 -2.02 19.73 0.59
N LEU A 363 -1.70 20.90 0.04
CA LEU A 363 -2.06 21.28 -1.32
C LEU A 363 -1.47 20.29 -2.34
N LEU A 364 -0.17 20.01 -2.27
CA LEU A 364 0.51 19.07 -3.16
C LEU A 364 -0.09 17.66 -3.07
N PHE A 365 -0.46 17.20 -1.88
CA PHE A 365 -1.08 15.88 -1.71
C PHE A 365 -2.50 15.81 -2.24
N VAL A 366 -3.30 16.87 -2.02
CA VAL A 366 -4.65 16.95 -2.58
C VAL A 366 -4.58 16.94 -4.10
N LEU A 367 -3.70 17.76 -4.70
CA LEU A 367 -3.48 17.80 -6.14
C LEU A 367 -3.01 16.42 -6.67
N ALA A 368 -2.00 15.83 -6.05
CA ALA A 368 -1.49 14.52 -6.43
C ALA A 368 -2.57 13.43 -6.35
N ARG A 369 -3.41 13.44 -5.30
CA ARG A 369 -4.51 12.49 -5.14
C ARG A 369 -5.63 12.71 -6.16
N VAL A 370 -5.94 13.95 -6.51
CA VAL A 370 -6.92 14.25 -7.57
C VAL A 370 -6.40 13.76 -8.93
N ILE A 371 -5.13 13.99 -9.24
CA ILE A 371 -4.50 13.56 -10.50
C ILE A 371 -4.37 12.02 -10.57
N GLY A 372 -3.99 11.37 -9.47
CA GLY A 372 -3.83 9.91 -9.39
C GLY A 372 -5.12 9.09 -9.53
N GLY A 373 -6.27 9.76 -9.45
CA GLY A 373 -7.58 9.15 -9.65
C GLY A 373 -7.99 8.20 -8.52
N ARG A 374 -9.17 7.58 -8.69
CA ARG A 374 -9.74 6.63 -7.74
C ARG A 374 -9.28 5.20 -8.04
N ALA A 375 -9.32 4.34 -7.02
CA ALA A 375 -9.00 2.93 -7.14
C ALA A 375 -9.78 2.26 -8.29
N PRO A 376 -9.16 1.36 -9.08
CA PRO A 376 -9.86 0.60 -10.10
C PRO A 376 -11.06 -0.12 -9.49
N GLY A 377 -12.24 0.01 -10.11
CA GLY A 377 -13.49 -0.58 -9.63
C GLY A 377 -14.39 0.36 -8.82
N GLN A 378 -13.87 1.48 -8.30
CA GLN A 378 -14.69 2.53 -7.67
C GLN A 378 -15.14 3.55 -8.71
N LEU A 379 -16.14 3.17 -9.50
CA LEU A 379 -16.83 4.08 -10.40
C LEU A 379 -17.70 5.04 -9.57
N SER A 380 -17.66 6.34 -9.89
CA SER A 380 -18.64 7.29 -9.33
C SER A 380 -20.06 6.82 -9.68
N ARG A 381 -21.07 7.14 -8.85
CA ARG A 381 -22.48 6.78 -9.12
C ARG A 381 -22.91 7.16 -10.55
N GLY A 382 -22.45 8.30 -11.05
CA GLY A 382 -22.71 8.72 -12.44
C GLY A 382 -21.97 7.88 -13.50
N GLN A 383 -20.76 7.40 -13.21
CA GLN A 383 -19.99 6.53 -14.11
C GLN A 383 -20.51 5.09 -14.11
N GLN A 384 -20.99 4.58 -12.97
CA GLN A 384 -21.68 3.31 -12.88
C GLN A 384 -22.92 3.31 -13.77
N HIS A 385 -23.75 4.35 -13.65
CA HIS A 385 -24.95 4.49 -14.46
C HIS A 385 -24.64 4.52 -15.97
N ARG A 386 -23.63 5.30 -16.39
CA ARG A 386 -23.19 5.33 -17.80
C ARG A 386 -22.70 3.98 -18.31
N ARG A 387 -21.97 3.20 -17.49
CA ARG A 387 -21.51 1.86 -17.86
C ARG A 387 -22.66 0.87 -17.98
N VAL A 388 -23.63 0.91 -17.06
CA VAL A 388 -24.82 0.07 -17.15
C VAL A 388 -25.60 0.38 -18.43
N LEU A 389 -25.82 1.67 -18.74
CA LEU A 389 -26.49 2.07 -19.98
C LEU A 389 -25.71 1.66 -21.24
N ALA A 390 -24.38 1.73 -21.22
CA ALA A 390 -23.56 1.26 -22.33
C ALA A 390 -23.66 -0.27 -22.49
N SER A 391 -23.64 -1.02 -21.38
CA SER A 391 -23.80 -2.47 -21.37
C SER A 391 -25.16 -2.91 -21.90
N VAL A 392 -26.23 -2.18 -21.57
CA VAL A 392 -27.58 -2.45 -22.10
C VAL A 392 -27.61 -2.22 -23.61
N ARG A 393 -27.09 -1.09 -24.10
CA ARG A 393 -26.99 -0.82 -25.54
C ARG A 393 -26.18 -1.85 -26.30
N ASP A 394 -25.09 -2.34 -25.72
CA ASP A 394 -24.28 -3.36 -26.36
C ASP A 394 -24.98 -4.74 -26.35
N ALA A 395 -25.71 -5.07 -25.29
CA ALA A 395 -26.55 -6.28 -25.24
C ALA A 395 -27.65 -6.25 -26.32
N GLU A 396 -28.35 -5.12 -26.48
CA GLU A 396 -29.34 -4.92 -27.54
C GLU A 396 -28.70 -5.07 -28.93
N ARG A 397 -27.51 -4.50 -29.13
CA ARG A 397 -26.77 -4.59 -30.40
C ARG A 397 -26.33 -6.02 -30.72
N MET A 398 -25.96 -6.80 -29.70
CA MET A 398 -25.59 -8.21 -29.85
C MET A 398 -26.81 -9.08 -30.15
N ALA A 399 -27.94 -8.83 -29.48
CA ALA A 399 -29.21 -9.53 -29.73
C ALA A 399 -29.69 -9.29 -31.17
N ALA A 400 -29.72 -8.04 -31.63
CA ALA A 400 -30.13 -7.72 -33.01
C ALA A 400 -29.26 -8.40 -34.07
N ARG A 401 -27.95 -8.56 -33.81
CA ARG A 401 -27.04 -9.30 -34.70
C ARG A 401 -27.28 -10.81 -34.68
N ALA A 402 -27.70 -11.35 -33.53
CA ALA A 402 -28.06 -12.75 -33.42
C ALA A 402 -29.34 -13.04 -34.22
N ASP A 403 -30.37 -12.21 -34.07
CA ASP A 403 -31.63 -12.32 -34.81
C ASP A 403 -31.42 -12.22 -36.32
N GLN A 404 -30.57 -11.29 -36.79
CA GLN A 404 -30.19 -11.19 -38.20
C GLN A 404 -29.49 -12.46 -38.72
N ARG A 405 -28.57 -13.02 -37.92
CA ARG A 405 -27.90 -14.27 -38.27
C ARG A 405 -28.87 -15.44 -38.37
N GLU A 406 -29.86 -15.49 -37.49
CA GLU A 406 -30.89 -16.53 -37.48
C GLU A 406 -31.81 -16.40 -38.70
N GLN A 407 -32.19 -15.16 -39.07
CA GLN A 407 -32.93 -14.87 -40.30
C GLN A 407 -32.15 -15.25 -41.56
N ASP A 408 -30.85 -14.96 -41.63
CA ASP A 408 -29.98 -15.37 -42.75
C ASP A 408 -29.83 -16.89 -42.86
N LEU A 409 -29.99 -17.62 -41.74
CA LEU A 409 -29.87 -19.09 -41.68
C LEU A 409 -31.20 -19.81 -41.90
N THR A 410 -32.34 -19.13 -41.71
CA THR A 410 -33.66 -19.68 -42.03
C THR A 410 -33.97 -19.44 -43.51
N PRO A 411 -33.99 -20.49 -44.36
CA PRO A 411 -34.45 -20.33 -45.73
C PRO A 411 -35.91 -19.85 -45.71
N GLU A 412 -36.20 -18.85 -46.54
CA GLU A 412 -37.55 -18.32 -46.73
C GLU A 412 -38.48 -19.48 -47.14
N PRO A 413 -39.65 -19.67 -46.51
CA PRO A 413 -40.59 -20.69 -46.96
C PRO A 413 -41.01 -20.37 -48.41
N PRO A 414 -41.07 -21.37 -49.31
CA PRO A 414 -41.48 -21.14 -50.69
C PRO A 414 -42.85 -20.46 -50.70
N GLY A 415 -42.97 -19.38 -51.48
CA GLY A 415 -44.20 -18.60 -51.58
C GLY A 415 -45.39 -19.47 -52.02
N PRO A 416 -46.63 -19.11 -51.64
CA PRO A 416 -47.81 -19.87 -52.02
C PRO A 416 -48.00 -19.82 -53.53
N GLY A 417 -47.44 -20.79 -54.25
CA GLY A 417 -47.51 -20.87 -55.70
C GLY A 417 -46.42 -21.68 -56.41
N GLU A 418 -45.31 -22.04 -55.77
CA GLU A 418 -44.31 -22.91 -56.42
C GLU A 418 -44.63 -24.39 -56.17
N PRO A 419 -44.77 -25.22 -57.23
CA PRO A 419 -45.01 -26.65 -57.06
C PRO A 419 -43.79 -27.29 -56.37
N CYS A 420 -44.01 -28.03 -55.29
CA CYS A 420 -42.99 -28.91 -54.75
C CYS A 420 -42.61 -29.94 -55.82
N GLU A 421 -41.36 -29.91 -56.30
CA GLU A 421 -40.83 -31.00 -57.11
C GLU A 421 -40.86 -32.32 -56.31
N PRO A 422 -41.25 -33.45 -56.92
CA PRO A 422 -41.27 -34.73 -56.23
C PRO A 422 -39.84 -35.16 -55.90
N CYS A 423 -39.58 -35.53 -54.63
CA CYS A 423 -38.34 -36.24 -54.29
C CYS A 423 -38.30 -37.59 -55.03
N GLU A 424 -37.40 -37.72 -55.99
CA GLU A 424 -37.07 -39.00 -56.63
C GLU A 424 -36.37 -39.93 -55.61
N PRO A 425 -36.75 -41.22 -55.55
CA PRO A 425 -35.99 -42.20 -54.77
C PRO A 425 -34.60 -42.42 -55.41
N PRO A 426 -33.60 -42.87 -54.64
CA PRO A 426 -32.23 -42.96 -55.12
C PRO A 426 -32.14 -43.97 -56.26
N GLY A 427 -31.82 -43.48 -57.46
CA GLY A 427 -31.54 -44.30 -58.63
C GLY A 427 -30.32 -45.19 -58.38
N SER A 428 -30.49 -46.48 -58.65
CA SER A 428 -29.41 -47.44 -58.80
C SER A 428 -28.52 -47.05 -59.99
N GLY A 429 -27.48 -46.26 -59.73
CA GLY A 429 -26.42 -45.94 -60.69
C GLY A 429 -25.13 -46.64 -60.27
N GLU A 430 -24.58 -47.44 -61.17
CA GLU A 430 -23.27 -48.10 -61.09
C GLU A 430 -22.12 -47.08 -60.92
N PRO A 431 -20.96 -47.49 -60.38
CA PRO A 431 -19.87 -46.57 -60.08
C PRO A 431 -18.98 -46.38 -61.31
N GLU A 432 -19.09 -45.24 -62.00
CA GLU A 432 -18.09 -44.81 -62.98
C GLU A 432 -17.24 -43.64 -62.47
N GLY A 433 -15.97 -43.94 -62.21
CA GLY A 433 -14.80 -43.15 -62.61
C GLY A 433 -14.69 -41.70 -62.12
N PHE A 434 -14.08 -41.49 -60.95
CA PHE A 434 -13.42 -40.21 -60.66
C PHE A 434 -11.98 -40.23 -61.18
N GLY A 435 -11.76 -39.47 -62.26
CA GLY A 435 -10.44 -39.09 -62.75
C GLY A 435 -9.72 -38.13 -61.79
N GLU A 436 -8.39 -38.18 -61.89
CA GLU A 436 -7.35 -37.53 -61.08
C GLU A 436 -7.48 -36.03 -60.83
N PRO A 437 -6.92 -35.53 -59.70
CA PRO A 437 -6.25 -34.24 -59.65
C PRO A 437 -4.71 -34.40 -59.83
N PRO A 438 -4.02 -33.37 -60.34
CA PRO A 438 -2.66 -33.51 -60.88
C PRO A 438 -1.56 -33.49 -59.80
N GLY A 439 -0.50 -34.27 -60.06
CA GLY A 439 0.88 -33.77 -60.04
C GLY A 439 1.59 -33.62 -58.70
N SER A 440 2.39 -34.63 -58.37
CA SER A 440 3.47 -34.66 -57.37
C SER A 440 4.59 -33.62 -57.60
N HIS A 441 5.20 -33.13 -56.51
CA HIS A 441 6.67 -33.09 -56.35
C HIS A 441 7.06 -32.70 -54.91
N GLY A 442 7.93 -33.50 -54.25
CA GLY A 442 8.70 -32.99 -53.10
C GLY A 442 9.08 -33.91 -51.93
N LEU A 443 9.60 -35.11 -52.20
CA LEU A 443 10.76 -35.75 -51.52
C LEU A 443 10.82 -35.91 -49.97
N LYS A 444 10.92 -37.20 -49.56
CA LYS A 444 11.86 -37.83 -48.58
C LYS A 444 11.81 -37.34 -47.11
N GLY A 445 11.79 -38.18 -46.08
CA GLY A 445 11.93 -39.63 -45.88
C GLY A 445 11.65 -39.95 -44.40
N VAL A 446 11.20 -41.17 -44.05
CA VAL A 446 12.05 -42.22 -43.41
C VAL A 446 12.35 -41.83 -41.94
N ASP A 447 11.94 -42.52 -40.86
CA ASP A 447 11.68 -43.95 -40.69
C ASP A 447 11.05 -44.29 -39.31
N ILE A 448 10.24 -45.35 -39.32
CA ILE A 448 10.15 -46.51 -38.39
C ILE A 448 9.75 -46.30 -36.90
N GLY A 449 8.65 -46.97 -36.53
CA GLY A 449 8.71 -47.99 -35.45
C GLY A 449 7.74 -47.88 -34.28
N GLY A 450 6.55 -48.48 -34.41
CA GLY A 450 6.01 -49.27 -33.28
C GLY A 450 6.65 -50.67 -33.27
N PRO A 451 6.19 -51.66 -32.47
CA PRO A 451 5.14 -51.64 -31.43
C PRO A 451 5.52 -52.46 -30.17
N GLY A 452 4.59 -52.62 -29.21
CA GLY A 452 4.54 -53.82 -28.34
C GLY A 452 4.34 -53.58 -26.84
N GLY A 453 3.22 -54.07 -26.30
CA GLY A 453 3.18 -54.61 -24.92
C GLY A 453 3.89 -55.98 -24.87
N PRO A 454 4.02 -56.70 -23.72
CA PRO A 454 3.03 -56.88 -22.64
C PRO A 454 3.62 -56.92 -21.18
N ALA A 455 2.78 -57.20 -20.17
CA ALA A 455 3.10 -57.44 -18.74
C ALA A 455 3.75 -58.84 -18.47
N PRO A 456 3.97 -59.37 -17.23
CA PRO A 456 4.07 -58.85 -15.84
C PRO A 456 5.34 -59.36 -15.06
N GLY A 457 5.56 -58.97 -13.78
CA GLY A 457 6.53 -59.66 -12.88
C GLY A 457 7.06 -58.83 -11.70
N GLY A 458 6.99 -59.36 -10.47
CA GLY A 458 7.22 -58.62 -9.22
C GLY A 458 8.57 -58.80 -8.51
N SER A 459 8.76 -58.07 -7.42
CA SER A 459 9.58 -58.38 -6.23
C SER A 459 9.51 -57.25 -5.20
N ALA A 460 9.44 -57.60 -3.92
CA ALA A 460 9.49 -56.71 -2.74
C ALA A 460 10.88 -56.84 -2.04
N PRO A 461 11.11 -56.34 -0.80
CA PRO A 461 11.26 -54.97 -0.27
C PRO A 461 12.65 -54.79 0.42
N PRO A 462 12.94 -53.79 1.32
CA PRO A 462 12.56 -53.89 2.74
C PRO A 462 12.29 -52.53 3.47
N ALA A 463 12.08 -52.63 4.78
CA ALA A 463 11.35 -51.74 5.70
C ALA A 463 12.20 -50.77 6.58
N GLN A 464 11.55 -49.65 7.00
CA GLN A 464 11.59 -48.88 8.29
C GLN A 464 12.92 -48.45 8.97
N PRO A 465 12.97 -47.59 10.04
CA PRO A 465 11.96 -46.79 10.79
C PRO A 465 12.32 -45.27 10.82
N GLY A 466 11.57 -44.27 11.30
CA GLY A 466 10.81 -44.09 12.54
C GLY A 466 11.64 -43.35 13.60
N GLU A 467 11.58 -42.02 13.68
CA GLU A 467 12.04 -41.25 14.86
C GLU A 467 11.06 -40.13 15.21
N ARG A 468 10.43 -40.28 16.38
CA ARG A 468 9.77 -39.22 17.16
C ARG A 468 10.87 -38.44 17.87
N ARG A 469 10.81 -37.10 17.89
CA ARG A 469 11.46 -36.31 18.94
C ARG A 469 10.48 -35.34 19.57
N THR A 470 10.42 -35.50 20.88
CA THR A 470 9.72 -34.80 21.94
C THR A 470 10.28 -33.40 22.19
N GLU A 471 9.40 -32.44 22.42
CA GLU A 471 9.70 -31.16 23.08
C GLU A 471 10.12 -31.38 24.55
N PRO A 472 10.99 -30.52 25.11
CA PRO A 472 11.20 -30.41 26.55
C PRO A 472 10.33 -29.29 27.19
N PRO A 473 9.96 -29.42 28.48
CA PRO A 473 9.10 -28.45 29.19
C PRO A 473 9.85 -27.23 29.72
N PRO A 474 9.15 -26.14 30.09
CA PRO A 474 9.74 -24.91 30.60
C PRO A 474 10.23 -25.07 32.05
N ARG A 475 11.39 -24.47 32.36
CA ARG A 475 11.89 -24.29 33.72
C ARG A 475 11.38 -22.97 34.31
N ALA A 476 11.21 -23.03 35.63
CA ALA A 476 10.72 -22.02 36.58
C ALA A 476 11.44 -20.67 36.55
#